data_AF-A0AAW8TLI8-F1
#
_entry.id   AF-A0AAW8TLI8-F1
#
_cell.length_a   1.000
_cell.length_b   1.000
_cell.length_c   1.000
_cell.angle_alpha   90.00
_cell.angle_beta   90.00
_cell.angle_gamma   90.00
#
_symmetry.space_group_name_H-M   'P 1'
#
loop_
_entity.id
_entity.type
_entity.pdbx_description
1 polymer ?
#
loop_
_entity_poly.entity_id
_entity_poly.type
_entity_poly.pdbx_seq_one_letter_code
_entity_poly.pdbx_strand_id
1 'polypeptide(L)'
;MILTPNIYSGGYKKELLSGRYSKFIGVNSDKEISRYNGYFTSIYKSNKCFILDCDAHSHEEIPSESMWVKVANNSTNSFFEALEEYQITVSLENPQIPNIFIEGLHIDYTKDGYLTGKNKTNYCVQYSPSLNSYIGGRGSGKSTALDLINFVLTQEFKDDSHLYFFSQHGEVSVLVHYYNEEYIVTMELPHFGSSVELIADLSDLDPSIYREKIYYNKNKIKQKILRKFVSVYKITKIKSNEFIAEKQAHRKATIEKFYDDRYSINSLVEKANNNEFGGFIQDLFFSDGYLDALGKKIKFNSNNGLLKFLGNIGKILEERKSKVESRINPYNLSQKDKMRIVYIQKNVNVYELPHSLEIPKSRISREYDITQKEATEYIHYLIRTLSFNEFIKLWI
;
A
#
# COMPACT_ATOMS: atom_id res chain seq x y z
N MET A 1 24.82 12.35 36.28
CA MET A 1 26.22 12.44 36.74
C MET A 1 26.60 13.91 36.97
N ILE A 2 26.74 14.33 38.23
CA ILE A 2 27.05 15.73 38.59
C ILE A 2 28.53 16.02 38.28
N LEU A 3 28.79 16.95 37.35
CA LEU A 3 30.12 17.35 36.91
C LEU A 3 30.70 18.46 37.81
N THR A 4 31.35 18.09 38.91
CA THR A 4 32.21 19.02 39.68
C THR A 4 33.68 18.97 39.22
N PRO A 5 34.42 20.09 39.27
CA PRO A 5 35.76 20.20 38.72
C PRO A 5 36.80 19.77 39.76
N ASN A 6 37.18 18.48 39.75
CA ASN A 6 38.34 18.01 40.51
C ASN A 6 39.53 17.73 39.59
N ILE A 7 40.68 18.30 39.95
CA ILE A 7 41.86 18.54 39.10
C ILE A 7 42.59 17.24 38.68
N TYR A 8 42.35 16.12 39.36
CA TYR A 8 42.89 14.79 39.00
C TYR A 8 42.03 13.98 38.02
N SER A 9 40.89 14.52 37.57
CA SER A 9 39.90 13.78 36.76
C SER A 9 40.04 13.97 35.25
N GLY A 10 40.90 14.86 34.76
CA GLY A 10 40.93 15.26 33.34
C GLY A 10 41.32 14.14 32.38
N GLY A 11 42.42 13.42 32.66
CA GLY A 11 42.88 12.29 31.84
C GLY A 11 41.89 11.12 31.86
N TYR A 12 41.41 10.75 33.06
CA TYR A 12 40.40 9.71 33.23
C TYR A 12 39.08 10.03 32.54
N LYS A 13 38.56 11.26 32.70
CA LYS A 13 37.36 11.73 31.98
C LYS A 13 37.56 11.70 30.48
N LYS A 14 38.73 12.11 29.99
CA LYS A 14 39.05 12.02 28.57
C LYS A 14 39.00 10.58 28.08
N GLU A 15 39.59 9.63 28.78
CA GLU A 15 39.57 8.22 28.39
C GLU A 15 38.15 7.62 28.42
N LEU A 16 37.40 7.87 29.50
CA LEU A 16 36.02 7.40 29.67
C LEU A 16 35.08 7.98 28.58
N LEU A 17 35.19 9.28 28.30
CA LEU A 17 34.26 10.01 27.45
C LEU A 17 34.68 10.04 25.97
N SER A 18 35.95 9.82 25.63
CA SER A 18 36.38 9.68 24.22
C SER A 18 36.34 8.23 23.72
N GLY A 19 36.28 7.24 24.61
CA GLY A 19 36.41 5.83 24.27
C GLY A 19 35.13 5.11 23.85
N ARG A 20 35.29 3.81 23.53
CA ARG A 20 34.21 2.85 23.20
C ARG A 20 33.18 2.63 24.31
N TYR A 21 33.52 3.00 25.54
CA TYR A 21 32.75 2.70 26.76
C TYR A 21 31.57 3.65 27.00
N SER A 22 31.52 4.77 26.28
CA SER A 22 30.49 5.80 26.45
C SER A 22 29.78 6.08 25.13
N LYS A 23 29.43 5.03 24.37
CA LYS A 23 28.67 5.18 23.10
C LYS A 23 27.29 5.81 23.35
N PHE A 24 26.66 5.46 24.46
CA PHE A 24 25.34 5.94 24.88
C PHE A 24 25.44 6.86 26.10
N ILE A 25 24.68 7.96 26.10
CA ILE A 25 24.65 8.96 27.17
C ILE A 25 23.18 9.22 27.55
N GLY A 26 22.85 9.06 28.83
CA GLY A 26 21.56 9.47 29.39
C GLY A 26 21.46 10.99 29.54
N VAL A 27 20.31 11.55 29.17
CA VAL A 27 19.95 12.96 29.36
C VAL A 27 18.52 13.08 29.85
N ASN A 28 18.20 14.12 30.62
CA ASN A 28 16.86 14.27 31.20
C ASN A 28 15.85 14.86 30.22
N SER A 29 16.32 15.52 29.15
CA SER A 29 15.44 16.00 28.08
C SER A 29 16.16 16.10 26.73
N ASP A 30 15.36 16.03 25.67
CA ASP A 30 15.78 16.24 24.28
C ASP A 30 16.50 17.59 24.06
N LYS A 31 16.08 18.64 24.77
CA LYS A 31 16.67 19.99 24.73
C LYS A 31 18.14 20.00 25.12
N GLU A 32 18.58 19.10 25.99
CA GLU A 32 19.97 19.03 26.44
C GLU A 32 20.91 18.35 25.45
N ILE A 33 20.36 17.57 24.51
CA ILE A 33 21.14 16.79 23.52
C ILE A 33 22.04 17.71 22.71
N SER A 34 21.52 18.82 22.17
CA SER A 34 22.29 19.76 21.36
C SER A 34 23.49 20.33 22.13
N ARG A 35 23.29 20.65 23.41
CA ARG A 35 24.34 21.18 24.29
C ARG A 35 25.42 20.14 24.53
N TYR A 36 25.05 18.92 24.93
CA TYR A 36 26.01 17.86 25.21
C TYR A 36 26.70 17.36 23.95
N ASN A 37 26.00 17.26 22.83
CA ASN A 37 26.60 16.86 21.56
C ASN A 37 27.69 17.84 21.11
N GLY A 38 27.45 19.15 21.25
CA GLY A 38 28.46 20.18 21.00
C GLY A 38 29.68 20.03 21.92
N TYR A 39 29.46 19.77 23.20
CA TYR A 39 30.53 19.52 24.18
C TYR A 39 31.34 18.26 23.85
N PHE A 40 30.69 17.15 23.51
CA PHE A 40 31.36 15.89 23.18
C PHE A 40 32.14 15.94 21.86
N THR A 41 31.58 16.59 20.85
CA THR A 41 32.22 16.74 19.54
C THR A 41 33.44 17.66 19.63
N SER A 42 33.33 18.79 20.33
CA SER A 42 34.41 19.77 20.42
C SER A 42 35.59 19.31 21.30
N ILE A 43 35.29 18.71 22.46
CA ILE A 43 36.33 18.38 23.46
C ILE A 43 36.87 16.96 23.27
N TYR A 44 36.00 16.00 22.95
CA TYR A 44 36.36 14.58 22.90
C TYR A 44 36.37 14.01 21.48
N LYS A 45 36.03 14.81 20.45
CA LYS A 45 35.97 14.41 19.03
C LYS A 45 35.21 13.10 18.82
N SER A 46 34.13 12.90 19.56
CA SER A 46 33.36 11.65 19.57
C SER A 46 31.88 11.93 19.41
N ASN A 47 31.23 11.18 18.51
CA ASN A 47 29.79 11.21 18.34
C ASN A 47 29.15 10.28 19.38
N LYS A 48 28.09 10.77 20.02
CA LYS A 48 27.36 10.06 21.07
C LYS A 48 25.93 9.77 20.63
N CYS A 49 25.41 8.65 21.09
CA CYS A 49 24.00 8.32 21.02
C CYS A 49 23.35 8.73 22.34
N PHE A 50 22.20 9.38 22.30
CA PHE A 50 21.55 9.93 23.50
C PHE A 50 20.29 9.14 23.84
N ILE A 51 20.07 8.83 25.10
CA ILE A 51 18.83 8.20 25.59
C ILE A 51 18.20 9.11 26.64
N LEU A 52 16.87 9.15 26.71
CA LEU A 52 16.19 9.83 27.81
C LEU A 52 16.33 8.97 29.07
N ASP A 53 16.94 9.54 30.10
CA ASP A 53 17.17 8.85 31.37
C ASP A 53 15.91 8.85 32.23
N CYS A 54 15.78 7.84 33.10
CA CYS A 54 14.68 7.73 34.06
C CYS A 54 15.17 8.25 35.42
N ASP A 55 15.01 9.54 35.68
CA ASP A 55 15.49 10.19 36.90
C ASP A 55 14.34 10.50 37.89
N ALA A 56 13.34 9.62 37.95
CA ALA A 56 12.18 9.81 38.84
C ALA A 56 12.60 9.75 40.32
N HIS A 57 12.34 10.81 41.08
CA HIS A 57 12.63 10.92 42.52
C HIS A 57 11.39 10.68 43.40
N SER A 58 10.20 10.62 42.80
CA SER A 58 8.93 10.33 43.48
C SER A 58 8.08 9.31 42.71
N HIS A 59 7.10 8.69 43.39
CA HIS A 59 6.20 7.72 42.76
C HIS A 59 5.35 8.38 41.67
N GLU A 60 5.00 9.65 41.88
CA GLU A 60 4.21 10.48 40.98
C GLU A 60 4.97 10.85 39.70
N GLU A 61 6.30 10.87 39.72
CA GLU A 61 7.17 11.19 38.57
C GLU A 61 7.39 9.99 37.64
N ILE A 62 7.24 8.76 38.14
CA ILE A 62 7.48 7.53 37.37
C ILE A 62 6.75 7.53 36.02
N PRO A 63 5.44 7.85 35.91
CA PRO A 63 4.74 7.83 34.63
C PRO A 63 5.30 8.82 33.59
N SER A 64 5.79 9.99 34.04
CA SER A 64 6.33 11.03 33.17
C SER A 64 7.81 10.84 32.84
N GLU A 65 8.56 10.11 33.68
CA GLU A 65 10.01 9.92 33.58
C GLU A 65 10.37 8.45 33.33
N SER A 66 9.59 7.78 32.48
CA SER A 66 9.77 6.38 32.11
C SER A 66 10.30 6.20 30.70
N MET A 67 11.25 5.27 30.53
CA MET A 67 11.72 4.76 29.26
C MET A 67 10.98 3.48 28.89
N TRP A 68 10.48 3.42 27.67
CA TRP A 68 9.80 2.24 27.14
C TRP A 68 10.80 1.38 26.36
N VAL A 69 10.96 0.11 26.76
CA VAL A 69 11.85 -0.83 26.08
C VAL A 69 11.07 -2.04 25.62
N LYS A 70 11.06 -2.28 24.30
CA LYS A 70 10.43 -3.46 23.70
C LYS A 70 11.49 -4.49 23.34
N VAL A 71 11.52 -5.59 24.10
CA VAL A 71 12.47 -6.70 23.92
C VAL A 71 11.75 -8.04 23.93
N ALA A 72 12.31 -9.04 23.23
CA ALA A 72 11.75 -10.38 23.21
C ALA A 72 11.91 -11.10 24.57
N ASN A 73 13.06 -10.90 25.23
CA ASN A 73 13.38 -11.48 26.53
C ASN A 73 13.81 -10.36 27.48
N ASN A 74 13.39 -10.42 28.74
CA ASN A 74 13.81 -9.45 29.75
C ASN A 74 15.22 -9.81 30.28
N SER A 75 16.24 -9.50 29.47
CA SER A 75 17.65 -9.72 29.81
C SER A 75 18.48 -8.47 29.55
N THR A 76 19.60 -8.31 30.27
CA THR A 76 20.52 -7.19 30.07
C THR A 76 21.08 -7.15 28.63
N ASN A 77 21.33 -8.32 28.03
CA ASN A 77 21.79 -8.39 26.64
C ASN A 77 20.72 -7.87 25.67
N SER A 78 19.47 -8.25 25.87
CA SER A 78 18.37 -7.77 25.03
C SER A 78 18.17 -6.26 25.11
N PHE A 79 18.48 -5.63 26.25
CA PHE A 79 18.53 -4.17 26.36
C PHE A 79 19.65 -3.56 25.50
N PHE A 80 20.86 -4.13 25.53
CA PHE A 80 21.96 -3.64 24.69
C PHE A 80 21.73 -3.89 23.19
N GLU A 81 21.13 -5.02 22.83
CA GLU A 81 20.68 -5.32 21.46
C GLU A 81 19.69 -4.25 20.97
N ALA A 82 18.76 -3.81 21.84
CA ALA A 82 17.82 -2.73 21.51
C ALA A 82 18.51 -1.37 21.25
N LEU A 83 19.80 -1.21 21.60
CA LEU A 83 20.56 0.04 21.39
C LEU A 83 21.59 -0.06 20.24
N GLU A 84 21.88 -1.26 19.72
CA GLU A 84 23.02 -1.50 18.83
C GLU A 84 22.94 -0.70 17.52
N GLU A 85 21.74 -0.62 16.95
CA GLU A 85 21.35 0.21 15.79
C GLU A 85 20.51 1.43 16.19
N TYR A 86 21.08 2.25 17.08
CA TYR A 86 20.45 3.45 17.66
C TYR A 86 19.54 4.27 16.72
N GLN A 87 19.99 4.53 15.49
CA GLN A 87 19.24 5.36 14.52
C GLN A 87 17.90 4.75 14.09
N ILE A 88 17.73 3.44 14.28
CA ILE A 88 16.56 2.67 13.86
C ILE A 88 15.76 2.20 15.08
N THR A 89 16.43 1.88 16.18
CA THR A 89 15.81 1.22 17.34
C THR A 89 15.45 2.16 18.48
N VAL A 90 16.01 3.38 18.51
CA VAL A 90 15.75 4.36 19.59
C VAL A 90 14.96 5.54 19.06
N SER A 91 13.84 5.83 19.73
CA SER A 91 13.06 7.05 19.56
C SER A 91 13.13 7.87 20.83
N LEU A 92 13.38 9.17 20.68
CA LEU A 92 13.29 10.15 21.77
C LEU A 92 11.87 10.73 21.89
N GLU A 93 11.04 10.49 20.89
CA GLU A 93 9.65 10.90 20.88
C GLU A 93 8.79 9.85 21.57
N ASN A 94 7.79 10.31 22.34
CA ASN A 94 6.81 9.44 22.95
C ASN A 94 6.08 8.61 21.88
N PRO A 95 5.82 7.31 22.12
CA PRO A 95 5.05 6.48 21.20
C PRO A 95 3.70 7.14 20.89
N GLN A 96 3.48 7.46 19.62
CA GLN A 96 2.20 8.00 19.18
C GLN A 96 1.25 6.83 18.87
N ILE A 97 0.03 6.92 19.38
CA ILE A 97 -1.04 6.01 18.96
C ILE A 97 -1.39 6.37 17.52
N PRO A 98 -1.37 5.42 16.56
CA PRO A 98 -1.76 5.71 15.20
C PRO A 98 -3.20 6.24 15.14
N ASN A 99 -3.46 7.22 14.28
CA ASN A 99 -4.82 7.70 14.05
C ASN A 99 -5.70 6.61 13.42
N ILE A 100 -5.10 5.63 12.75
CA ILE A 100 -5.82 4.55 12.06
C ILE A 100 -5.15 3.23 12.40
N PHE A 101 -5.91 2.29 12.95
CA PHE A 101 -5.43 0.94 13.22
C PHE A 101 -6.59 -0.06 13.24
N ILE A 102 -6.24 -1.34 13.07
CA ILE A 102 -7.17 -2.44 13.25
C ILE A 102 -7.10 -2.85 14.71
N GLU A 103 -8.24 -2.79 15.39
CA GLU A 103 -8.34 -3.08 16.82
C GLU A 103 -8.76 -4.53 17.08
N GLY A 104 -9.44 -5.18 16.13
CA GLY A 104 -9.84 -6.56 16.32
C GLY A 104 -10.28 -7.28 15.06
N LEU A 105 -10.24 -8.61 15.14
CA LEU A 105 -10.72 -9.53 14.14
C LEU A 105 -11.61 -10.57 14.82
N HIS A 106 -12.84 -10.70 14.31
CA HIS A 106 -13.79 -11.73 14.70
C HIS A 106 -14.16 -12.56 13.47
N ILE A 107 -14.16 -13.88 13.59
CA ILE A 107 -14.61 -14.80 12.56
C ILE A 107 -15.55 -15.83 13.19
N ASP A 108 -16.75 -15.92 12.66
CA ASP A 108 -17.71 -16.94 13.08
C ASP A 108 -17.20 -18.34 12.77
N TYR A 109 -17.39 -19.25 13.73
CA TYR A 109 -17.03 -20.64 13.56
C TYR A 109 -17.91 -21.31 12.49
N THR A 110 -17.24 -21.94 11.53
CA THR A 110 -17.84 -22.88 10.59
C THR A 110 -17.05 -24.18 10.63
N LYS A 111 -17.71 -25.31 10.34
CA LYS A 111 -17.06 -26.62 10.33
C LYS A 111 -15.93 -26.71 9.31
N ASP A 112 -16.11 -26.04 8.18
CA ASP A 112 -15.18 -26.04 7.04
C ASP A 112 -14.22 -24.84 7.07
N GLY A 113 -14.37 -23.95 8.06
CA GLY A 113 -13.51 -22.78 8.26
C GLY A 113 -12.15 -23.15 8.83
N TYR A 114 -11.12 -22.48 8.33
CA TYR A 114 -9.72 -22.79 8.68
C TYR A 114 -9.22 -22.10 9.95
N LEU A 115 -9.77 -20.92 10.27
CA LEU A 115 -9.44 -20.18 11.48
C LEU A 115 -10.56 -20.35 12.49
N THR A 116 -10.26 -21.03 13.60
CA THR A 116 -11.22 -21.27 14.68
C THR A 116 -10.60 -20.91 16.01
N GLY A 117 -11.43 -20.48 16.96
CA GLY A 117 -11.07 -20.38 18.36
C GLY A 117 -10.79 -21.74 18.99
N LYS A 118 -10.33 -21.73 20.24
CA LYS A 118 -10.15 -22.95 21.03
C LYS A 118 -11.50 -23.68 21.16
N ASN A 119 -11.48 -25.01 21.04
CA ASN A 119 -12.67 -25.87 21.12
C ASN A 119 -13.73 -25.59 20.04
N LYS A 120 -13.30 -25.27 18.81
CA LYS A 120 -14.24 -25.07 17.67
C LYS A 120 -15.26 -23.95 17.94
N THR A 121 -14.76 -22.84 18.46
CA THR A 121 -15.53 -21.62 18.74
C THR A 121 -15.10 -20.51 17.77
N ASN A 122 -15.76 -19.36 17.85
CA ASN A 122 -15.40 -18.19 17.05
C ASN A 122 -13.94 -17.80 17.27
N TYR A 123 -13.27 -17.40 16.18
CA TYR A 123 -11.91 -16.86 16.26
C TYR A 123 -12.02 -15.37 16.58
N CYS A 124 -11.55 -14.97 17.77
CA CYS A 124 -11.58 -13.58 18.21
C CYS A 124 -10.18 -13.15 18.67
N VAL A 125 -9.67 -12.06 18.11
CA VAL A 125 -8.38 -11.48 18.48
C VAL A 125 -8.53 -9.97 18.60
N GLN A 126 -8.06 -9.43 19.73
CA GLN A 126 -7.89 -8.00 19.94
C GLN A 126 -6.42 -7.63 19.71
N TYR A 127 -6.21 -6.53 19.00
CA TYR A 127 -4.90 -6.00 18.66
C TYR A 127 -4.61 -4.75 19.48
N SER A 128 -3.33 -4.53 19.78
CA SER A 128 -2.91 -3.23 20.29
C SER A 128 -2.84 -2.21 19.15
N PRO A 129 -3.06 -0.91 19.44
CA PRO A 129 -2.88 0.14 18.44
C PRO A 129 -1.46 0.18 17.83
N SER A 130 -0.47 -0.34 18.56
CA SER A 130 0.93 -0.47 18.14
C SER A 130 1.28 -1.89 17.67
N LEU A 131 0.30 -2.67 17.17
CA LEU A 131 0.54 -4.03 16.70
C LEU A 131 1.48 -4.02 15.49
N ASN A 132 2.74 -4.38 15.72
CA ASN A 132 3.76 -4.44 14.68
C ASN A 132 4.06 -5.88 14.21
N SER A 133 3.51 -6.91 14.87
CA SER A 133 3.90 -8.30 14.59
C SER A 133 2.82 -9.31 14.99
N TYR A 134 2.58 -10.28 14.10
CA TYR A 134 1.82 -11.49 14.38
C TYR A 134 2.81 -12.64 14.63
N ILE A 135 2.88 -13.17 15.86
CA ILE A 135 3.87 -14.18 16.27
C ILE A 135 3.17 -15.50 16.61
N GLY A 136 3.75 -16.63 16.20
CA GLY A 136 3.21 -17.97 16.45
C GLY A 136 3.93 -19.04 15.64
N GLY A 137 3.70 -20.31 15.98
CA GLY A 137 4.32 -21.46 15.29
C GLY A 137 3.96 -21.57 13.81
N ARG A 138 4.70 -22.38 13.04
CA ARG A 138 4.36 -22.67 11.64
C ARG A 138 2.96 -23.29 11.56
N GLY A 139 2.14 -22.86 10.60
CA GLY A 139 0.77 -23.37 10.42
C GLY A 139 -0.28 -22.80 11.38
N SER A 140 0.07 -21.88 12.28
CA SER A 140 -0.87 -21.31 13.25
C SER A 140 -1.87 -20.28 12.68
N GLY A 141 -2.03 -20.18 11.36
CA GLY A 141 -3.02 -19.30 10.73
C GLY A 141 -2.69 -17.80 10.66
N LYS A 142 -1.45 -17.38 10.96
CA LYS A 142 -1.06 -15.95 10.97
C LYS A 142 -1.29 -15.24 9.64
N SER A 143 -0.72 -15.81 8.56
CA SER A 143 -0.86 -15.25 7.22
C SER A 143 -2.32 -15.24 6.78
N THR A 144 -3.08 -16.28 7.15
CA THR A 144 -4.52 -16.38 6.87
C THR A 144 -5.31 -15.27 7.53
N ALA A 145 -5.03 -14.93 8.79
CA ALA A 145 -5.71 -13.83 9.48
C ALA A 145 -5.44 -12.48 8.79
N LEU A 146 -4.20 -12.24 8.39
CA LEU A 146 -3.83 -11.03 7.64
C LEU A 146 -4.44 -10.99 6.23
N ASP A 147 -4.49 -12.14 5.53
CA ASP A 147 -5.08 -12.23 4.19
C ASP A 147 -6.60 -12.00 4.24
N LEU A 148 -7.28 -12.53 5.26
CA LEU A 148 -8.71 -12.27 5.49
C LEU A 148 -8.99 -10.80 5.81
N ILE A 149 -8.20 -10.17 6.68
CA ILE A 149 -8.29 -8.73 6.94
C ILE A 149 -8.15 -7.95 5.63
N ASN A 150 -7.10 -8.26 4.86
CA ASN A 150 -6.88 -7.60 3.57
C ASN A 150 -8.08 -7.80 2.64
N PHE A 151 -8.60 -9.02 2.54
CA PHE A 151 -9.73 -9.35 1.67
C PHE A 151 -11.04 -8.67 2.10
N VAL A 152 -11.33 -8.56 3.40
CA VAL A 152 -12.51 -7.83 3.90
C VAL A 152 -12.42 -6.33 3.60
N LEU A 153 -11.21 -5.76 3.62
CA LEU A 153 -11.01 -4.33 3.38
C LEU A 153 -10.82 -3.97 1.90
N THR A 154 -10.46 -4.92 1.03
CA THR A 154 -10.09 -4.61 -0.38
C THR A 154 -10.83 -5.44 -1.41
N GLN A 155 -11.38 -6.59 -1.00
CA GLN A 155 -11.87 -7.66 -1.86
C GLN A 155 -10.79 -8.21 -2.81
N GLU A 156 -9.50 -7.99 -2.53
CA GLU A 156 -8.41 -8.57 -3.31
C GLU A 156 -8.24 -10.06 -3.01
N PHE A 157 -8.38 -10.88 -4.06
CA PHE A 157 -8.10 -12.31 -4.03
C PHE A 157 -7.13 -12.67 -5.15
N LYS A 158 -6.48 -13.84 -5.11
CA LYS A 158 -5.42 -14.20 -6.07
C LYS A 158 -5.99 -14.96 -7.25
N ASP A 159 -6.70 -16.03 -6.95
CA ASP A 159 -7.34 -16.95 -7.89
C ASP A 159 -8.63 -17.54 -7.28
N ASP A 160 -9.30 -18.42 -8.02
CA ASP A 160 -10.55 -19.07 -7.63
C ASP A 160 -10.42 -19.89 -6.34
N SER A 161 -9.26 -20.51 -6.11
CA SER A 161 -9.01 -21.32 -4.92
C SER A 161 -8.84 -20.43 -3.70
N HIS A 162 -8.19 -19.27 -3.86
CA HIS A 162 -8.05 -18.28 -2.80
C HIS A 162 -9.41 -17.71 -2.39
N LEU A 163 -10.26 -17.38 -3.36
CA LEU A 163 -11.60 -16.87 -3.08
C LEU A 163 -12.51 -17.93 -2.43
N TYR A 164 -12.44 -19.17 -2.92
CA TYR A 164 -13.14 -20.31 -2.34
C TYR A 164 -12.69 -20.59 -0.91
N PHE A 165 -11.39 -20.51 -0.64
CA PHE A 165 -10.84 -20.67 0.69
C PHE A 165 -11.44 -19.66 1.67
N PHE A 166 -11.62 -18.40 1.26
CA PHE A 166 -12.27 -17.38 2.10
C PHE A 166 -13.77 -17.59 2.29
N SER A 167 -14.47 -18.21 1.34
CA SER A 167 -15.90 -18.51 1.48
C SER A 167 -16.20 -19.67 2.43
N GLN A 168 -15.17 -20.34 2.95
CA GLN A 168 -15.36 -21.42 3.93
C GLN A 168 -15.48 -20.90 5.36
N HIS A 169 -15.08 -19.65 5.62
CA HIS A 169 -15.26 -18.99 6.91
C HIS A 169 -16.70 -18.46 7.05
N GLY A 170 -17.17 -18.32 8.30
CA GLY A 170 -18.43 -17.61 8.59
C GLY A 170 -18.28 -16.10 8.39
N GLU A 171 -19.17 -15.31 8.99
CA GLU A 171 -19.03 -13.86 8.97
C GLU A 171 -17.67 -13.44 9.54
N VAL A 172 -16.93 -12.66 8.76
CA VAL A 172 -15.67 -12.04 9.15
C VAL A 172 -15.93 -10.57 9.46
N SER A 173 -15.56 -10.16 10.66
CA SER A 173 -15.78 -8.82 11.19
C SER A 173 -14.45 -8.20 11.62
N VAL A 174 -14.10 -7.07 11.02
CA VAL A 174 -12.88 -6.31 11.29
C VAL A 174 -13.25 -5.01 12.01
N LEU A 175 -12.75 -4.85 13.23
CA LEU A 175 -12.90 -3.62 14.02
C LEU A 175 -11.76 -2.66 13.68
N VAL A 176 -12.12 -1.45 13.24
CA VAL A 176 -11.19 -0.43 12.76
C VAL A 176 -11.40 0.85 13.57
N HIS A 177 -10.32 1.37 14.12
CA HIS A 177 -10.29 2.69 14.71
C HIS A 177 -9.82 3.72 13.66
N TYR A 178 -10.57 4.80 13.49
CA TYR A 178 -10.28 5.89 12.56
C TYR A 178 -10.48 7.25 13.27
N TYR A 179 -9.36 7.88 13.62
CA TYR A 179 -9.25 9.07 14.46
C TYR A 179 -9.89 8.91 15.84
N ASN A 180 -11.11 9.39 16.05
CA ASN A 180 -11.82 9.31 17.33
C ASN A 180 -13.10 8.47 17.18
N GLU A 181 -13.18 7.68 16.11
CA GLU A 181 -14.38 6.98 15.68
C GLU A 181 -14.03 5.52 15.42
N GLU A 182 -14.96 4.62 15.74
CA GLU A 182 -14.80 3.19 15.54
C GLU A 182 -15.76 2.69 14.46
N TYR A 183 -15.29 1.75 13.66
CA TYR A 183 -16.04 1.14 12.56
C TYR A 183 -15.90 -0.37 12.60
N ILE A 184 -16.97 -1.06 12.20
CA ILE A 184 -16.95 -2.50 11.96
C ILE A 184 -17.20 -2.73 10.47
N VAL A 185 -16.27 -3.41 9.81
CA VAL A 185 -16.45 -3.92 8.44
C VAL A 185 -16.75 -5.40 8.53
N THR A 186 -17.94 -5.81 8.11
CA THR A 186 -18.36 -7.21 8.10
C THR A 186 -18.46 -7.74 6.68
N MET A 187 -18.15 -9.03 6.51
CA MET A 187 -18.30 -9.73 5.25
C MET A 187 -18.66 -11.19 5.47
N GLU A 188 -19.68 -11.66 4.74
CA GLU A 188 -20.08 -13.07 4.70
C GLU A 188 -20.29 -13.48 3.25
N LEU A 189 -19.46 -14.41 2.75
CA LEU A 189 -19.59 -14.94 1.39
C LEU A 189 -20.55 -16.14 1.36
N PRO A 190 -21.20 -16.42 0.23
CA PRO A 190 -22.02 -17.61 0.10
C PRO A 190 -21.14 -18.87 0.15
N HIS A 191 -21.63 -19.89 0.86
CA HIS A 191 -20.93 -21.15 1.04
C HIS A 191 -21.30 -22.16 -0.05
N PHE A 192 -20.31 -22.76 -0.69
CA PHE A 192 -20.47 -23.75 -1.77
C PHE A 192 -19.50 -24.92 -1.60
N GLY A 193 -19.79 -26.05 -2.24
CA GLY A 193 -18.97 -27.25 -2.17
C GLY A 193 -17.74 -27.21 -3.07
N SER A 194 -17.69 -26.28 -4.03
CA SER A 194 -16.55 -26.09 -4.91
C SER A 194 -16.31 -24.63 -5.31
N SER A 195 -15.08 -24.33 -5.75
CA SER A 195 -14.73 -23.01 -6.28
C SER A 195 -15.49 -22.66 -7.56
N VAL A 196 -15.82 -23.65 -8.40
CA VAL A 196 -16.58 -23.44 -9.64
C VAL A 196 -17.99 -22.94 -9.35
N GLU A 197 -18.68 -23.55 -8.38
CA GLU A 197 -20.03 -23.13 -7.94
C GLU A 197 -20.01 -21.71 -7.38
N LEU A 198 -19.02 -21.38 -6.54
CA LEU A 198 -18.86 -20.03 -6.00
C LEU A 198 -18.65 -19.01 -7.13
N ILE A 199 -17.75 -19.28 -8.07
CA ILE A 199 -17.49 -18.37 -9.19
C ILE A 199 -18.71 -18.26 -10.11
N ALA A 200 -19.50 -19.33 -10.28
CA ALA A 200 -20.73 -19.29 -11.05
C ALA A 200 -21.73 -18.33 -10.42
N ASP A 201 -22.03 -18.49 -9.12
CA ASP A 201 -22.92 -17.58 -8.39
C ASP A 201 -22.40 -16.13 -8.47
N LEU A 202 -21.12 -15.90 -8.20
CA LEU A 202 -20.51 -14.58 -8.27
C LEU A 202 -20.50 -13.99 -9.69
N SER A 203 -20.57 -14.82 -10.73
CA SER A 203 -20.68 -14.41 -12.13
C SER A 203 -22.12 -14.28 -12.64
N ASP A 204 -23.12 -14.38 -11.75
CA ASP A 204 -24.56 -14.36 -12.10
C ASP A 204 -24.96 -15.54 -13.02
N LEU A 205 -24.28 -16.68 -12.87
CA LEU A 205 -24.60 -17.94 -13.51
C LEU A 205 -25.21 -18.91 -12.49
N ASP A 206 -25.93 -19.92 -12.98
CA ASP A 206 -26.50 -20.95 -12.13
C ASP A 206 -25.41 -21.97 -11.70
N PRO A 207 -25.06 -22.04 -10.40
CA PRO A 207 -24.04 -22.96 -9.91
C PRO A 207 -24.43 -24.44 -10.04
N SER A 208 -25.72 -24.76 -10.14
CA SER A 208 -26.18 -26.15 -10.27
C SER A 208 -25.94 -26.75 -11.66
N ILE A 209 -25.78 -25.89 -12.66
CA ILE A 209 -25.66 -26.27 -14.08
C ILE A 209 -24.20 -26.17 -14.54
N TYR A 210 -23.49 -25.13 -14.10
CA TYR A 210 -22.17 -24.83 -14.62
C TYR A 210 -21.08 -25.68 -13.94
N ARG A 211 -20.32 -26.44 -14.73
CA ARG A 211 -19.27 -27.34 -14.23
C ARG A 211 -17.87 -27.10 -14.79
N GLU A 212 -17.71 -26.11 -15.66
CA GLU A 212 -16.45 -25.83 -16.34
C GLU A 212 -15.69 -24.66 -15.69
N LYS A 213 -14.58 -24.23 -16.29
CA LYS A 213 -13.84 -23.04 -15.83
C LYS A 213 -14.48 -21.77 -16.41
N ILE A 214 -14.89 -20.85 -15.53
CA ILE A 214 -15.50 -19.57 -15.91
C ILE A 214 -14.42 -18.54 -16.20
N TYR A 215 -14.47 -17.91 -17.37
CA TYR A 215 -13.73 -16.69 -17.63
C TYR A 215 -14.53 -15.49 -17.14
N TYR A 216 -14.03 -14.80 -16.12
CA TYR A 216 -14.71 -13.65 -15.52
C TYR A 216 -13.81 -12.42 -15.44
N ASN A 217 -14.45 -11.26 -15.34
CA ASN A 217 -13.75 -10.03 -15.03
C ASN A 217 -13.60 -9.91 -13.50
N LYS A 218 -12.38 -10.06 -13.00
CA LYS A 218 -12.05 -9.98 -11.56
C LYS A 218 -12.62 -8.74 -10.87
N ASN A 219 -12.56 -7.57 -11.53
CA ASN A 219 -13.09 -6.33 -10.97
C ASN A 219 -14.61 -6.33 -10.83
N LYS A 220 -15.34 -7.01 -11.74
CA LYS A 220 -16.79 -7.18 -11.59
C LYS A 220 -17.13 -8.03 -10.37
N ILE A 221 -16.39 -9.12 -10.13
CA ILE A 221 -16.57 -9.97 -8.94
C ILE A 221 -16.32 -9.15 -7.66
N LYS A 222 -15.20 -8.43 -7.59
CA LYS A 222 -14.90 -7.56 -6.43
C LYS A 222 -16.02 -6.56 -6.14
N GLN A 223 -16.51 -5.89 -7.18
CA GLN A 223 -17.62 -4.94 -7.05
C GLN A 223 -18.91 -5.62 -6.58
N LYS A 224 -19.20 -6.84 -7.04
CA LYS A 224 -20.35 -7.61 -6.58
C LYS A 224 -20.19 -7.99 -5.11
N ILE A 225 -19.02 -8.46 -4.70
CA ILE A 225 -18.73 -8.82 -3.31
C ILE A 225 -18.93 -7.61 -2.39
N LEU A 226 -18.29 -6.49 -2.71
CA LEU A 226 -18.42 -5.26 -1.94
C LEU A 226 -19.89 -4.77 -1.83
N ARG A 227 -20.68 -4.95 -2.89
CA ARG A 227 -22.08 -4.50 -2.92
C ARG A 227 -23.04 -5.43 -2.18
N LYS A 228 -22.87 -6.74 -2.30
CA LYS A 228 -23.82 -7.74 -1.77
C LYS A 228 -23.42 -8.28 -0.40
N PHE A 229 -22.13 -8.51 -0.18
CA PHE A 229 -21.62 -9.30 0.95
C PHE A 229 -20.88 -8.48 1.99
N VAL A 230 -20.47 -7.25 1.67
CA VAL A 230 -19.78 -6.36 2.61
C VAL A 230 -20.74 -5.33 3.20
N SER A 231 -20.70 -5.17 4.52
CA SER A 231 -21.37 -4.11 5.26
C SER A 231 -20.36 -3.33 6.10
N VAL A 232 -20.59 -2.02 6.26
CA VAL A 232 -19.75 -1.14 7.07
C VAL A 232 -20.64 -0.43 8.06
N TYR A 233 -20.26 -0.42 9.32
CA TYR A 233 -20.99 0.18 10.41
C TYR A 233 -20.09 1.15 11.17
N LYS A 234 -20.62 2.32 11.54
CA LYS A 234 -19.95 3.26 12.44
C LYS A 234 -20.51 3.05 13.84
N ILE A 235 -19.65 2.80 14.84
CA ILE A 235 -20.07 2.69 16.23
C ILE A 235 -20.34 4.11 16.75
N THR A 236 -21.53 4.32 17.32
CA THR A 236 -21.97 5.66 17.79
C THR A 236 -22.06 5.73 19.31
N LYS A 237 -22.34 4.61 19.97
CA LYS A 237 -22.44 4.51 21.42
C LYS A 237 -22.01 3.12 21.86
N ILE A 238 -21.25 3.08 22.94
CA ILE A 238 -20.90 1.86 23.67
C ILE A 238 -21.55 2.00 25.05
N LYS A 239 -22.41 1.04 25.40
CA LYS A 239 -22.87 0.78 26.76
C LYS A 239 -22.26 -0.54 27.18
N SER A 240 -22.12 -0.78 28.48
CA SER A 240 -21.25 -1.81 29.08
C SER A 240 -21.12 -3.15 28.34
N ASN A 241 -22.18 -3.67 27.70
CA ASN A 241 -22.14 -4.87 26.82
C ASN A 241 -22.88 -4.71 25.47
N GLU A 242 -23.34 -3.52 25.11
CA GLU A 242 -24.11 -3.28 23.88
C GLU A 242 -23.57 -2.07 23.16
N PHE A 243 -23.50 -2.14 21.84
CA PHE A 243 -23.14 -1.00 21.03
C PHE A 243 -24.24 -0.66 20.04
N ILE A 244 -24.35 0.62 19.71
CA ILE A 244 -25.24 1.10 18.65
C ILE A 244 -24.36 1.45 17.46
N ALA A 245 -24.62 0.80 16.33
CA ALA A 245 -23.89 1.07 15.10
C ALA A 245 -24.80 1.50 13.95
N GLU A 246 -24.35 2.50 13.20
CA GLU A 246 -25.05 3.04 12.04
C GLU A 246 -24.45 2.49 10.75
N LYS A 247 -25.29 1.87 9.91
CA LYS A 247 -24.85 1.32 8.62
C LYS A 247 -24.46 2.44 7.65
N GLN A 248 -23.26 2.34 7.09
CA GLN A 248 -22.71 3.32 6.16
C GLN A 248 -23.16 3.03 4.72
N ALA A 249 -23.73 4.03 4.05
CA ALA A 249 -24.18 3.91 2.67
C ALA A 249 -23.00 3.83 1.67
N HIS A 250 -21.98 4.67 1.86
CA HIS A 250 -20.82 4.79 0.96
C HIS A 250 -19.66 3.85 1.36
N ARG A 251 -19.94 2.55 1.43
CA ARG A 251 -19.03 1.51 1.96
C ARG A 251 -17.61 1.61 1.39
N LYS A 252 -17.48 1.65 0.05
CA LYS A 252 -16.18 1.73 -0.63
C LYS A 252 -15.35 2.92 -0.17
N ALA A 253 -15.93 4.12 -0.25
CA ALA A 253 -15.25 5.36 0.11
C ALA A 253 -14.94 5.44 1.61
N THR A 254 -15.71 4.75 2.46
CA THR A 254 -15.41 4.65 3.89
C THR A 254 -14.21 3.72 4.12
N ILE A 255 -14.18 2.53 3.51
CA ILE A 255 -13.08 1.58 3.69
C ILE A 255 -11.76 2.13 3.12
N GLU A 256 -11.78 2.81 1.98
CA GLU A 256 -10.60 3.46 1.38
C GLU A 256 -9.97 4.55 2.26
N LYS A 257 -10.67 5.05 3.30
CA LYS A 257 -10.08 5.94 4.31
C LYS A 257 -9.23 5.19 5.33
N PHE A 258 -9.56 3.93 5.58
CA PHE A 258 -8.99 3.12 6.65
C PHE A 258 -7.76 2.34 6.19
N TYR A 259 -7.83 1.82 4.97
CA TYR A 259 -6.92 0.80 4.49
C TYR A 259 -6.61 1.00 3.02
N ASP A 260 -5.32 0.98 2.72
CA ASP A 260 -4.78 1.14 1.38
C ASP A 260 -3.77 0.02 1.12
N ASP A 261 -4.14 -0.89 0.23
CA ASP A 261 -3.37 -2.09 -0.10
C ASP A 261 -2.11 -1.80 -0.91
N ARG A 262 -1.98 -0.58 -1.44
CA ARG A 262 -0.81 -0.14 -2.22
C ARG A 262 0.50 -0.28 -1.45
N TYR A 263 0.46 -0.23 -0.13
CA TYR A 263 1.63 -0.31 0.74
C TYR A 263 1.90 -1.69 1.34
N SER A 264 1.19 -2.74 0.90
CA SER A 264 1.50 -4.11 1.32
C SER A 264 2.96 -4.43 1.01
N ILE A 265 3.77 -4.70 2.04
CA ILE A 265 5.21 -5.02 1.90
C ILE A 265 5.40 -6.19 0.96
N ASN A 266 4.52 -7.20 1.00
CA ASN A 266 4.59 -8.35 0.10
C ASN A 266 4.34 -7.93 -1.36
N SER A 267 3.37 -7.04 -1.60
CA SER A 267 3.12 -6.48 -2.94
C SER A 267 4.31 -5.63 -3.41
N LEU A 268 4.94 -4.86 -2.52
CA LEU A 268 6.13 -4.07 -2.83
C LEU A 268 7.33 -4.96 -3.18
N VAL A 269 7.55 -6.04 -2.42
CA VAL A 269 8.62 -7.01 -2.68
C VAL A 269 8.38 -7.76 -3.99
N GLU A 270 7.14 -8.21 -4.25
CA GLU A 270 6.77 -8.86 -5.51
C GLU A 270 6.97 -7.91 -6.71
N LYS A 271 6.48 -6.66 -6.62
CA LYS A 271 6.63 -5.65 -7.67
C LYS A 271 8.09 -5.26 -7.89
N ALA A 272 8.90 -5.20 -6.83
CA ALA A 272 10.34 -4.95 -6.92
C ALA A 272 11.05 -6.10 -7.66
N ASN A 273 10.73 -7.36 -7.32
CA ASN A 273 11.32 -8.53 -7.96
C ASN A 273 10.93 -8.65 -9.45
N ASN A 274 9.75 -8.18 -9.84
CA ASN A 274 9.25 -8.27 -11.22
C ASN A 274 9.62 -7.07 -12.12
N ASN A 275 10.48 -6.15 -11.68
CA ASN A 275 10.77 -4.88 -12.38
C ASN A 275 9.52 -3.98 -12.62
N GLU A 276 8.45 -4.19 -11.85
CA GLU A 276 7.19 -3.43 -11.95
C GLU A 276 7.15 -2.21 -11.02
N PHE A 277 8.28 -1.92 -10.36
CA PHE A 277 8.40 -0.79 -9.43
C PHE A 277 8.02 0.55 -10.06
N GLY A 278 8.26 0.73 -11.37
CA GLY A 278 7.83 1.93 -12.10
C GLY A 278 6.30 2.10 -12.12
N GLY A 279 5.54 1.01 -12.24
CA GLY A 279 4.08 1.03 -12.16
C GLY A 279 3.58 1.39 -10.76
N PHE A 280 4.24 0.87 -9.72
CA PHE A 280 3.94 1.26 -8.34
C PHE A 280 4.14 2.75 -8.08
N ILE A 281 5.27 3.33 -8.50
CA ILE A 281 5.53 4.76 -8.36
C ILE A 281 4.50 5.59 -9.14
N GLN A 282 4.09 5.12 -10.31
CA GLN A 282 3.03 5.78 -11.08
C GLN A 282 1.70 5.79 -10.31
N ASP A 283 1.27 4.66 -9.75
CA ASP A 283 0.04 4.59 -8.96
C ASP A 283 0.13 5.47 -7.71
N LEU A 284 1.29 5.50 -7.04
CA LEU A 284 1.52 6.31 -5.85
C LEU A 284 1.36 7.82 -6.13
N PHE A 285 1.94 8.31 -7.23
CA PHE A 285 1.91 9.73 -7.55
C PHE A 285 0.59 10.19 -8.19
N PHE A 286 -0.16 9.28 -8.84
CA PHE A 286 -1.26 9.65 -9.74
C PHE A 286 -2.60 8.94 -9.47
N SER A 287 -2.74 8.19 -8.36
CA SER A 287 -3.98 7.50 -7.98
C SER A 287 -5.20 8.39 -7.77
N ASP A 288 -4.99 9.67 -7.48
CA ASP A 288 -6.03 10.68 -7.24
C ASP A 288 -6.72 11.14 -8.55
N GLY A 289 -6.44 10.47 -9.67
CA GLY A 289 -6.97 10.85 -10.97
C GLY A 289 -6.33 12.13 -11.50
N TYR A 290 -5.18 12.55 -10.99
CA TYR A 290 -4.46 13.75 -11.46
C TYR A 290 -4.19 13.73 -12.98
N LEU A 291 -4.04 12.53 -13.57
CA LEU A 291 -3.84 12.33 -15.01
C LEU A 291 -5.14 11.99 -15.78
N ASP A 292 -6.25 11.70 -15.11
CA ASP A 292 -7.51 11.21 -15.72
C ASP A 292 -8.16 12.21 -16.67
N ALA A 293 -7.93 13.50 -16.45
CA ALA A 293 -8.51 14.58 -17.23
C ALA A 293 -8.10 14.57 -18.72
N LEU A 294 -6.97 13.91 -19.05
CA LEU A 294 -6.47 13.83 -20.43
C LEU A 294 -7.03 12.61 -21.19
N GLY A 295 -7.23 11.47 -20.52
CA GLY A 295 -7.75 10.24 -21.14
C GLY A 295 -9.26 10.25 -21.34
N LYS A 296 -10.03 10.77 -20.38
CA LYS A 296 -11.52 10.79 -20.44
C LYS A 296 -12.09 11.75 -21.50
N LYS A 297 -11.28 12.69 -22.01
CA LYS A 297 -11.67 13.66 -23.05
C LYS A 297 -11.70 13.08 -24.46
N ILE A 298 -11.20 11.88 -24.68
CA ILE A 298 -10.97 11.35 -26.02
C ILE A 298 -12.12 10.43 -26.41
N LYS A 299 -13.26 11.02 -26.81
CA LYS A 299 -14.34 10.32 -27.52
C LYS A 299 -14.48 10.95 -28.90
N PHE A 300 -14.20 10.16 -29.95
CA PHE A 300 -14.41 10.61 -31.33
C PHE A 300 -15.75 10.09 -31.82
N ASN A 301 -16.69 11.01 -32.03
CA ASN A 301 -17.97 10.69 -32.64
C ASN A 301 -17.99 11.01 -34.16
N SER A 302 -16.85 11.43 -34.73
CA SER A 302 -16.70 11.75 -36.16
C SER A 302 -15.25 11.68 -36.63
N ASN A 303 -15.05 11.42 -37.93
CA ASN A 303 -13.72 11.43 -38.58
C ASN A 303 -13.00 12.77 -38.41
N ASN A 304 -13.72 13.89 -38.50
CA ASN A 304 -13.16 15.22 -38.26
C ASN A 304 -12.69 15.42 -36.81
N GLY A 305 -13.36 14.79 -35.84
CA GLY A 305 -12.93 14.79 -34.44
C GLY A 305 -11.62 14.03 -34.24
N LEU A 306 -11.47 12.90 -34.92
CA LEU A 306 -10.24 12.10 -34.92
C LEU A 306 -9.08 12.87 -35.55
N LEU A 307 -9.27 13.47 -36.73
CA LEU A 307 -8.23 14.25 -37.42
C LEU A 307 -7.76 15.45 -36.59
N LYS A 308 -8.69 16.18 -35.96
CA LYS A 308 -8.36 17.28 -35.05
C LYS A 308 -7.55 16.84 -33.84
N PHE A 309 -7.82 15.66 -33.29
CA PHE A 309 -7.03 15.13 -32.18
C PHE A 309 -5.64 14.70 -32.62
N LEU A 310 -5.54 13.98 -33.74
CA LEU A 310 -4.24 13.56 -34.26
C LEU A 310 -3.37 14.76 -34.59
N GLY A 311 -3.93 15.82 -35.16
CA GLY A 311 -3.24 17.10 -35.37
C GLY A 311 -2.78 17.79 -34.08
N ASN A 312 -3.43 17.52 -32.94
CA ASN A 312 -3.11 18.10 -31.63
C ASN A 312 -2.34 17.14 -30.69
N ILE A 313 -1.97 15.94 -31.15
CA ILE A 313 -1.39 14.91 -30.29
C ILE A 313 -0.09 15.37 -29.63
N GLY A 314 0.76 16.11 -30.36
CA GLY A 314 1.99 16.68 -29.81
C GLY A 314 1.74 17.65 -28.66
N LYS A 315 0.73 18.52 -28.78
CA LYS A 315 0.34 19.45 -27.72
C LYS A 315 -0.19 18.71 -26.48
N ILE A 316 -1.00 17.68 -26.68
CA ILE A 316 -1.53 16.84 -25.59
C ILE A 316 -0.39 16.14 -24.84
N LEU A 317 0.60 15.65 -25.59
CA LEU A 317 1.79 15.00 -25.06
C LEU A 317 2.68 15.95 -24.26
N GLU A 318 2.85 17.19 -24.70
CA GLU A 318 3.57 18.23 -23.94
C GLU A 318 2.82 18.66 -22.68
N GLU A 319 1.50 18.86 -22.77
CA GLU A 319 0.65 19.17 -21.62
C GLU A 319 0.71 18.05 -20.56
N ARG A 320 0.72 16.79 -21.00
CA ARG A 320 0.89 15.64 -20.11
C ARG A 320 2.26 15.66 -19.43
N LYS A 321 3.33 15.85 -20.20
CA LYS A 321 4.71 15.90 -19.68
C LYS A 321 4.87 17.00 -18.62
N SER A 322 4.42 18.22 -18.94
CA SER A 322 4.46 19.37 -18.03
C SER A 322 3.70 19.10 -16.71
N LYS A 323 2.50 18.50 -16.78
CA LYS A 323 1.74 18.09 -15.59
C LYS A 323 2.49 17.07 -14.75
N VAL A 324 3.03 16.01 -15.37
CA VAL A 324 3.79 14.99 -14.65
C VAL A 324 5.01 15.60 -13.97
N GLU A 325 5.81 16.37 -14.71
CA GLU A 325 7.01 17.06 -14.21
C GLU A 325 6.70 17.97 -13.01
N SER A 326 5.59 18.72 -13.06
CA SER A 326 5.19 19.60 -11.97
C SER A 326 4.95 18.88 -10.64
N ARG A 327 4.59 17.58 -10.68
CA ARG A 327 4.31 16.78 -9.48
C ARG A 327 5.51 15.98 -8.99
N ILE A 328 6.37 15.50 -9.90
CA ILE A 328 7.58 14.74 -9.53
C ILE A 328 8.75 15.64 -9.14
N ASN A 329 8.85 16.86 -9.69
CA ASN A 329 10.01 17.74 -9.46
C ASN A 329 10.17 18.17 -7.99
N PRO A 330 9.11 18.56 -7.25
CA PRO A 330 9.25 18.88 -5.83
C PRO A 330 9.80 17.72 -5.00
N TYR A 331 9.38 16.48 -5.31
CA TYR A 331 9.91 15.28 -4.67
C TYR A 331 11.38 15.05 -5.03
N ASN A 332 11.73 15.13 -6.32
CA ASN A 332 13.11 14.97 -6.78
C ASN A 332 14.07 16.00 -6.14
N LEU A 333 13.59 17.22 -5.88
CA LEU A 333 14.36 18.25 -5.19
C LEU A 333 14.54 17.93 -3.70
N SER A 334 13.52 17.40 -3.03
CA SER A 334 13.62 17.03 -1.61
C SER A 334 14.48 15.80 -1.35
N GLN A 335 14.59 14.90 -2.34
CA GLN A 335 15.40 13.68 -2.30
C GLN A 335 16.72 13.79 -3.08
N LYS A 336 17.25 15.01 -3.17
CA LYS A 336 18.51 15.29 -3.88
C LYS A 336 19.62 14.32 -3.43
N ASP A 337 20.34 13.79 -4.41
CA ASP A 337 21.47 12.85 -4.24
C ASP A 337 21.11 11.47 -3.63
N LYS A 338 19.82 11.18 -3.43
CA LYS A 338 19.33 9.88 -2.95
C LYS A 338 18.55 9.11 -4.02
N MET A 339 17.50 9.71 -4.56
CA MET A 339 16.60 9.07 -5.51
C MET A 339 16.05 10.09 -6.51
N ARG A 340 15.90 9.68 -7.78
CA ARG A 340 15.30 10.50 -8.82
C ARG A 340 14.26 9.70 -9.62
N ILE A 341 13.05 10.23 -9.68
CA ILE A 341 11.99 9.74 -10.55
C ILE A 341 12.13 10.42 -11.91
N VAL A 342 12.24 9.62 -12.98
CA VAL A 342 12.37 10.11 -14.36
C VAL A 342 11.12 9.70 -15.14
N TYR A 343 10.42 10.68 -15.71
CA TYR A 343 9.31 10.42 -16.61
C TYR A 343 9.83 10.12 -18.02
N ILE A 344 9.38 9.00 -18.59
CA ILE A 344 9.70 8.62 -19.97
C ILE A 344 8.40 8.55 -20.77
N GLN A 345 8.30 9.39 -21.80
CA GLN A 345 7.18 9.38 -22.73
C GLN A 345 7.65 8.80 -24.07
N LYS A 346 7.08 7.66 -24.47
CA LYS A 346 7.37 7.07 -25.78
C LYS A 346 6.77 7.96 -26.88
N ASN A 347 7.56 8.23 -27.92
CA ASN A 347 7.08 8.95 -29.10
C ASN A 347 6.05 8.11 -29.87
N VAL A 348 4.99 8.76 -30.35
CA VAL A 348 3.92 8.14 -31.17
C VAL A 348 4.44 7.54 -32.48
N ASN A 349 5.64 7.95 -32.91
CA ASN A 349 6.29 7.44 -34.12
C ASN A 349 6.57 5.93 -34.10
N VAL A 350 6.45 5.27 -32.93
CA VAL A 350 6.66 3.82 -32.76
C VAL A 350 5.33 3.05 -32.69
N TYR A 351 4.24 3.62 -33.20
CA TYR A 351 2.97 2.89 -33.27
C TYR A 351 3.01 1.90 -34.44
N GLU A 352 3.32 0.64 -34.16
CA GLU A 352 3.01 -0.45 -35.09
C GLU A 352 1.49 -0.65 -35.06
N LEU A 353 0.83 -0.38 -36.19
CA LEU A 353 -0.55 -0.81 -36.37
C LEU A 353 -0.64 -2.31 -36.06
N PRO A 354 -1.67 -2.78 -35.36
CA PRO A 354 -1.87 -4.21 -35.20
C PRO A 354 -1.96 -4.86 -36.58
N HIS A 355 -1.22 -5.94 -36.82
CA HIS A 355 -1.36 -6.73 -38.05
C HIS A 355 -2.79 -7.25 -38.28
N SER A 356 -3.62 -7.24 -37.25
CA SER A 356 -5.05 -7.58 -37.26
C SER A 356 -5.99 -6.46 -37.72
N LEU A 357 -5.47 -5.27 -38.09
CA LEU A 357 -6.32 -4.19 -38.57
C LEU A 357 -6.81 -4.49 -40.00
N GLU A 358 -7.96 -5.15 -40.10
CA GLU A 358 -8.61 -5.42 -41.37
C GLU A 358 -9.17 -4.13 -41.99
N ILE A 359 -8.54 -3.65 -43.06
CA ILE A 359 -9.08 -2.55 -43.85
C ILE A 359 -10.32 -3.08 -44.59
N PRO A 360 -11.52 -2.50 -44.42
CA PRO A 360 -12.72 -2.99 -45.08
C PRO A 360 -12.52 -3.04 -46.60
N LYS A 361 -12.98 -4.13 -47.25
CA LYS A 361 -12.87 -4.32 -48.71
C LYS A 361 -13.35 -3.07 -49.45
N SER A 362 -12.40 -2.29 -49.97
CA SER A 362 -12.67 -1.04 -50.65
C SER A 362 -12.91 -1.28 -52.14
N ARG A 363 -13.53 -0.29 -52.79
CA ARG A 363 -13.71 -0.23 -54.25
C ARG A 363 -12.40 -0.41 -55.02
N ILE A 364 -11.27 -0.06 -54.39
CA ILE A 364 -9.92 -0.17 -54.94
C ILE A 364 -9.58 -1.62 -55.29
N SER A 365 -9.92 -2.60 -54.44
CA SER A 365 -9.68 -4.03 -54.71
C SER A 365 -10.47 -4.59 -55.90
N ARG A 366 -11.50 -3.85 -56.39
CA ARG A 366 -12.27 -4.22 -57.58
C ARG A 366 -11.78 -3.52 -58.85
N GLU A 367 -11.18 -2.34 -58.72
CA GLU A 367 -10.73 -1.52 -59.87
C GLU A 367 -9.24 -1.70 -60.18
N TYR A 368 -8.44 -2.02 -59.17
CA TYR A 368 -7.01 -2.22 -59.26
C TYR A 368 -6.74 -3.57 -58.58
N ASP A 369 -6.11 -4.51 -59.28
CA ASP A 369 -5.83 -5.88 -58.83
C ASP A 369 -4.83 -5.91 -57.66
N ILE A 370 -5.25 -5.37 -56.52
CA ILE A 370 -4.48 -5.16 -55.31
C ILE A 370 -5.20 -5.91 -54.20
N THR A 371 -4.50 -6.87 -53.60
CA THR A 371 -5.04 -7.63 -52.48
C THR A 371 -5.08 -6.77 -51.21
N GLN A 372 -6.00 -7.11 -50.30
CA GLN A 372 -6.12 -6.42 -49.01
C GLN A 372 -4.82 -6.52 -48.19
N LYS A 373 -4.09 -7.64 -48.33
CA LYS A 373 -2.80 -7.86 -47.67
C LYS A 373 -1.75 -6.88 -48.18
N GLU A 374 -1.62 -6.73 -49.49
CA GLU A 374 -0.68 -5.79 -50.12
C GLU A 374 -1.00 -4.33 -49.75
N ALA A 375 -2.28 -3.96 -49.70
CA ALA A 375 -2.70 -2.64 -49.26
C ALA A 375 -2.32 -2.36 -47.79
N THR A 376 -2.54 -3.32 -46.90
CA THR A 376 -2.14 -3.20 -45.48
C THR A 376 -0.62 -3.10 -45.34
N GLU A 377 0.14 -3.97 -46.02
CA GLU A 377 1.60 -3.95 -46.02
C GLU A 377 2.16 -2.62 -46.56
N TYR A 378 1.55 -2.05 -47.59
CA TYR A 378 1.95 -0.75 -48.13
C TYR A 378 1.68 0.40 -47.15
N ILE A 379 0.57 0.38 -46.42
CA ILE A 379 0.29 1.37 -45.36
C ILE A 379 1.32 1.24 -44.23
N HIS A 380 1.67 0.02 -43.82
CA HIS A 380 2.74 -0.20 -42.84
C HIS A 380 4.08 0.34 -43.34
N TYR A 381 4.41 0.13 -44.62
CA TYR A 381 5.60 0.68 -45.25
C TYR A 381 5.59 2.22 -45.24
N LEU A 382 4.48 2.85 -45.62
CA LEU A 382 4.34 4.31 -45.59
C LEU A 382 4.50 4.88 -44.17
N ILE A 383 3.89 4.26 -43.16
CA ILE A 383 4.02 4.69 -41.76
C ILE A 383 5.44 4.53 -41.25
N ARG A 384 6.14 3.45 -41.61
CA ARG A 384 7.56 3.26 -41.26
C ARG A 384 8.47 4.28 -41.93
N THR A 385 8.15 4.69 -43.16
CA THR A 385 8.97 5.62 -43.93
C THR A 385 8.75 7.07 -43.53
N LEU A 386 7.50 7.48 -43.30
CA LEU A 386 7.09 8.86 -43.03
C LEU A 386 6.88 9.14 -41.54
N SER A 387 6.99 8.14 -40.66
CA SER A 387 6.45 8.18 -39.30
C SER A 387 4.93 8.33 -39.23
N PHE A 388 4.30 7.84 -38.15
CA PHE A 388 2.85 7.90 -38.00
C PHE A 388 2.29 9.34 -38.09
N ASN A 389 3.01 10.32 -37.55
CA ASN A 389 2.55 11.70 -37.53
C ASN A 389 2.54 12.35 -38.93
N GLU A 390 3.54 12.11 -39.78
CA GLU A 390 3.51 12.66 -41.15
C GLU A 390 2.58 11.86 -42.05
N PHE A 391 2.47 10.54 -41.84
CA PHE A 391 1.46 9.72 -42.52
C PHE A 391 0.05 10.27 -42.30
N ILE A 392 -0.35 10.58 -41.05
CA ILE A 392 -1.67 11.15 -40.79
C ILE A 392 -1.85 12.53 -41.44
N LYS A 393 -0.80 13.36 -41.53
CA LYS A 393 -0.88 14.67 -42.21
C LYS A 393 -1.17 14.54 -43.71
N LEU A 394 -0.86 13.42 -44.35
CA LEU A 394 -1.21 13.18 -45.76
C LEU A 394 -2.71 12.88 -45.97
N TRP A 395 -3.43 12.54 -44.91
CA TRP A 395 -4.87 12.23 -44.94
C TRP A 395 -5.76 13.38 -44.44
N ILE A 396 -5.14 14.46 -43.93
CA ILE A 396 -5.80 15.74 -43.61
C ILE A 396 -5.68 16.64 -44.83
#